data_AF-K0TE63-F1
#
_entry.id   AF-K0TE63-F1
#
_cell.length_a   1.000
_cell.length_b   1.000
_cell.length_c   1.000
_cell.angle_alpha   90.00
_cell.angle_beta   90.00
_cell.angle_gamma   90.00
#
_symmetry.space_group_name_H-M   'P 1'
#
loop_
_entity.id
_entity.type
_entity.pdbx_description
1 polymer ?
#
loop_
_entity_poly.entity_id
_entity_poly.type
_entity_poly.pdbx_seq_one_letter_code
_entity_poly.pdbx_strand_id
1 'polypeptide(L)'
;PLRVGRAYRTDVRRDTTSELRRRDTPNRGEAREHIDGMECARGAAKRQSVSTVESALANIDVLGHLAAFLEAGELCQVRATCKALGSRDESAFDGLSMAEEAARRIFESASDDEEKAMLPRHEGEGWIELYHHLLMLRARLTFDQLVGCCVVYQDDDKAAVRATGISSAICGNHVMRAGKHWATFISSNRYYLSVGVIRPLPGWDQRRLISFHPADPMFWEDMRRERTSRWEGDVHFCHFHHTGECYYSNWEGVQDQRSYWEGIDNYDANIGMLGMLLDLDSGTLSVYQHGQRVGILKDGLAGVYCWITCFSGFRFSCN
;
A
#
# COMPACT_ATOMS: atom_id res chain seq x y z
N PRO A 1 -18.85 -11.96 -4.70
CA PRO A 1 -18.07 -10.97 -3.92
C PRO A 1 -16.89 -11.66 -3.25
N LEU A 2 -15.73 -11.01 -3.22
CA LEU A 2 -14.50 -11.53 -2.64
C LEU A 2 -14.06 -10.65 -1.48
N ARG A 3 -13.68 -11.25 -0.35
CA ARG A 3 -13.09 -10.54 0.79
C ARG A 3 -11.65 -11.01 1.05
N VAL A 4 -10.76 -10.08 1.37
CA VAL A 4 -9.43 -10.34 1.95
C VAL A 4 -9.39 -9.84 3.39
N GLY A 5 -8.64 -10.48 4.28
CA GLY A 5 -8.47 -9.96 5.63
C GLY A 5 -7.49 -10.73 6.51
N ARG A 6 -7.06 -10.03 7.56
CA ARG A 6 -6.66 -10.59 8.87
C ARG A 6 -7.76 -10.19 9.88
N ALA A 7 -8.12 -11.04 10.83
CA ALA A 7 -9.06 -10.66 11.91
C ALA A 7 -8.37 -9.61 12.82
N TYR A 8 -8.95 -8.46 13.23
CA TYR A 8 -10.12 -8.24 14.11
C TYR A 8 -10.74 -6.81 14.01
N ARG A 9 -11.92 -6.65 14.68
CA ARG A 9 -12.79 -5.49 15.10
C ARG A 9 -12.07 -4.15 15.47
N THR A 10 -12.64 -2.92 15.46
CA THR A 10 -13.99 -2.38 15.80
C THR A 10 -14.14 -0.88 15.41
N ASP A 11 -15.37 -0.49 15.01
CA ASP A 11 -16.25 0.65 15.39
C ASP A 11 -15.83 2.09 15.85
N VAL A 12 -16.49 3.08 15.18
CA VAL A 12 -17.35 4.19 15.69
C VAL A 12 -16.78 5.63 15.92
N ARG A 13 -17.28 6.56 15.05
CA ARG A 13 -17.94 7.91 15.23
C ARG A 13 -17.29 8.97 16.14
N ARG A 14 -17.47 10.31 16.03
CA ARG A 14 -18.39 11.24 15.31
C ARG A 14 -17.95 12.72 15.54
N ASP A 15 -18.31 13.58 14.59
CA ASP A 15 -18.97 14.91 14.69
C ASP A 15 -18.30 16.25 15.12
N THR A 16 -18.52 17.23 14.21
CA THR A 16 -19.03 18.63 14.38
C THR A 16 -18.12 19.69 15.01
N THR A 17 -18.12 20.99 14.66
CA THR A 17 -19.00 21.89 13.88
C THR A 17 -18.22 23.20 13.63
N SER A 18 -18.56 23.95 12.58
CA SER A 18 -18.09 25.32 12.36
C SER A 18 -19.27 26.24 12.06
N GLU A 19 -19.32 27.44 12.65
CA GLU A 19 -19.82 28.66 12.01
C GLU A 19 -19.62 29.89 12.92
N LEU A 20 -19.18 31.02 12.35
CA LEU A 20 -19.81 32.33 12.56
C LEU A 20 -19.20 33.42 11.66
N ARG A 21 -20.10 34.21 11.06
CA ARG A 21 -19.88 35.28 10.09
C ARG A 21 -19.94 36.68 10.74
N ARG A 22 -19.12 37.57 10.16
CA ARG A 22 -19.30 39.00 9.83
C ARG A 22 -19.42 40.09 10.93
N ARG A 23 -18.32 40.86 10.99
CA ARG A 23 -18.12 42.32 10.77
C ARG A 23 -19.19 43.32 11.24
N ASP A 24 -18.72 44.36 11.93
CA ASP A 24 -18.91 45.77 11.56
C ASP A 24 -17.77 46.67 12.07
N THR A 25 -17.49 47.75 11.31
CA THR A 25 -16.47 48.81 11.54
C THR A 25 -17.16 50.15 11.77
N PRO A 26 -16.55 51.10 12.53
CA PRO A 26 -15.91 52.29 11.90
C PRO A 26 -14.70 52.78 12.75
N ASN A 27 -13.89 53.80 12.45
CA ASN A 27 -13.88 54.88 11.47
C ASN A 27 -12.41 55.32 11.25
N ARG A 28 -12.09 55.84 10.06
CA ARG A 28 -10.76 56.33 9.65
C ARG A 28 -10.59 57.80 10.04
N GLY A 29 -9.45 58.14 10.65
CA GLY A 29 -9.13 59.57 10.78
C GLY A 29 -7.80 59.96 11.40
N GLU A 30 -6.87 59.06 11.73
CA GLU A 30 -5.52 59.47 12.24
C GLU A 30 -4.47 58.34 12.20
N ALA A 31 -4.77 57.26 11.48
CA ALA A 31 -4.16 55.96 11.72
C ALA A 31 -3.09 55.55 10.69
N ARG A 32 -2.60 56.43 9.82
CA ARG A 32 -1.73 55.99 8.70
C ARG A 32 -0.26 55.74 9.07
N GLU A 33 0.29 56.43 10.06
CA GLU A 33 1.63 56.09 10.59
C GLU A 33 1.57 55.00 11.68
N HIS A 34 0.47 54.97 12.44
CA HIS A 34 0.27 53.97 13.50
C HIS A 34 -0.16 52.59 12.95
N ILE A 35 -0.89 52.51 11.83
CA ILE A 35 -1.26 51.23 11.18
C ILE A 35 -0.05 50.58 10.52
N ASP A 36 0.85 51.34 9.88
CA ASP A 36 2.04 50.79 9.21
C ASP A 36 3.06 50.26 10.23
N GLY A 37 3.26 50.99 11.34
CA GLY A 37 4.04 50.52 12.49
C GLY A 37 3.42 49.31 13.22
N MET A 38 2.08 49.23 13.29
CA MET A 38 1.35 48.14 13.96
C MET A 38 1.19 46.90 13.06
N GLU A 39 1.12 47.06 11.74
CA GLU A 39 1.23 45.97 10.74
C GLU A 39 2.66 45.43 10.68
N CYS A 40 3.68 46.29 10.73
CA CYS A 40 5.08 45.87 10.88
C CYS A 40 5.32 45.14 12.22
N ALA A 41 4.78 45.64 13.34
CA ALA A 41 4.90 45.01 14.65
C ALA A 41 4.14 43.67 14.74
N ARG A 42 2.95 43.57 14.12
CA ARG A 42 2.22 42.30 13.96
C ARG A 42 2.97 41.32 13.07
N GLY A 43 3.60 41.78 12.00
CA GLY A 43 4.47 40.99 11.15
C GLY A 43 5.69 40.46 11.89
N ALA A 44 6.33 41.31 12.72
CA ALA A 44 7.45 40.94 13.57
C ALA A 44 7.06 39.93 14.66
N ALA A 45 5.96 40.18 15.38
CA ALA A 45 5.44 39.26 16.40
C ALA A 45 5.04 37.90 15.80
N LYS A 46 4.42 37.90 14.61
CA LYS A 46 4.09 36.66 13.88
C LYS A 46 5.33 35.89 13.45
N ARG A 47 6.36 36.59 12.93
CA ARG A 47 7.66 35.97 12.58
C ARG A 47 8.38 35.39 13.80
N GLN A 48 8.33 36.10 14.93
CA GLN A 48 8.95 35.65 16.17
C GLN A 48 8.23 34.43 16.76
N SER A 49 6.89 34.39 16.68
CA SER A 49 6.09 33.21 17.03
C SER A 49 6.41 32.02 16.12
N VAL A 50 6.49 32.21 14.79
CA VAL A 50 6.90 31.15 13.85
C VAL A 50 8.30 30.63 14.17
N SER A 51 9.27 31.52 14.39
CA SER A 51 10.64 31.14 14.76
C SER A 51 10.72 30.37 16.09
N THR A 52 9.86 30.69 17.06
CA THR A 52 9.78 29.97 18.33
C THR A 52 9.25 28.54 18.13
N VAL A 53 8.20 28.39 17.32
CA VAL A 53 7.63 27.08 16.98
C VAL A 53 8.62 26.26 16.15
N GLU A 54 9.30 26.85 15.18
CA GLU A 54 10.36 26.19 14.39
C GLU A 54 11.51 25.71 15.27
N SER A 55 11.93 26.51 16.26
CA SER A 55 12.98 26.11 17.21
C SER A 55 12.56 24.97 18.11
N ALA A 56 11.30 24.94 18.54
CA ALA A 56 10.75 23.84 19.33
C ALA A 56 10.59 22.56 18.49
N LEU A 57 10.17 22.69 17.23
CA LEU A 57 10.06 21.56 16.29
C LEU A 57 11.43 21.04 15.87
N ALA A 58 12.47 21.87 15.84
CA ALA A 58 13.87 21.48 15.62
C ALA A 58 14.45 20.60 16.75
N ASN A 59 13.66 20.27 17.77
CA ASN A 59 13.99 19.22 18.72
C ASN A 59 13.48 17.86 18.20
N ILE A 60 14.42 16.95 17.95
CA ILE A 60 14.14 15.61 17.42
C ILE A 60 13.19 14.78 18.30
N ASP A 61 13.23 14.95 19.62
CA ASP A 61 12.37 14.20 20.54
C ASP A 61 10.93 14.71 20.46
N VAL A 62 10.74 16.02 20.30
CA VAL A 62 9.41 16.63 20.09
C VAL A 62 8.85 16.19 18.74
N LEU A 63 9.66 16.24 17.68
CA LEU A 63 9.22 15.78 16.36
C LEU A 63 8.90 14.29 16.37
N GLY A 64 9.69 13.45 17.05
CA GLY A 64 9.44 12.02 17.16
C GLY A 64 8.08 11.71 17.81
N HIS A 65 7.72 12.43 18.87
CA HIS A 65 6.40 12.28 19.50
C HIS A 65 5.26 12.71 18.57
N LEU A 66 5.42 13.82 17.84
CA LEU A 66 4.41 14.29 16.88
C LEU A 66 4.30 13.34 15.68
N ALA A 67 5.42 12.85 15.18
CA ALA A 67 5.50 11.94 14.05
C ALA A 67 4.81 10.60 14.32
N ALA A 68 4.73 10.17 15.58
CA ALA A 68 3.96 8.98 15.96
C ALA A 68 2.44 9.12 15.71
N PHE A 69 1.94 10.34 15.53
CA PHE A 69 0.53 10.61 15.19
C PHE A 69 0.31 10.90 13.70
N LEU A 70 1.38 10.92 12.89
CA LEU A 70 1.31 11.27 11.47
C LEU A 70 1.41 10.01 10.60
N GLU A 71 0.62 9.97 9.53
CA GLU A 71 0.83 9.00 8.47
C GLU A 71 2.12 9.33 7.69
N ALA A 72 2.70 8.32 7.02
CA ALA A 72 3.92 8.51 6.24
C ALA A 72 3.78 9.60 5.15
N GLY A 73 2.58 9.73 4.55
CA GLY A 73 2.29 10.79 3.58
C GLY A 73 2.34 12.19 4.21
N GLU A 74 1.86 12.34 5.44
CA GLU A 74 1.91 13.59 6.19
C GLU A 74 3.35 13.91 6.61
N LEU A 75 4.14 12.92 7.01
CA LEU A 75 5.58 13.08 7.26
C LEU A 75 6.34 13.53 6.00
N CYS A 76 6.01 12.97 4.83
CA CYS A 76 6.53 13.43 3.55
C CYS A 76 6.15 14.90 3.29
N GLN A 77 4.92 15.31 3.60
CA GLN A 77 4.50 16.71 3.46
C GLN A 77 5.24 17.63 4.44
N VAL A 78 5.42 17.21 5.69
CA VAL A 78 6.19 17.95 6.70
C VAL A 78 7.63 18.15 6.23
N ARG A 79 8.26 17.08 5.71
CA ARG A 79 9.60 17.14 5.10
C ARG A 79 9.65 18.10 3.91
N ALA A 80 8.65 18.07 3.03
CA ALA A 80 8.63 18.87 1.81
C ALA A 80 8.35 20.36 2.06
N THR A 81 7.51 20.68 3.06
CA THR A 81 7.02 22.04 3.32
C THR A 81 7.83 22.80 4.36
N CYS A 82 8.52 22.10 5.26
CA CYS A 82 9.33 22.73 6.31
C CYS A 82 10.82 22.51 6.06
N LYS A 83 11.51 23.56 5.62
CA LYS A 83 12.95 23.51 5.31
C LYS A 83 13.79 23.04 6.50
N ALA A 84 13.46 23.46 7.72
CA ALA A 84 14.20 23.05 8.92
C ALA A 84 14.12 21.53 9.18
N LEU A 85 12.99 20.89 8.85
CA LEU A 85 12.75 19.48 9.11
C LEU A 85 13.18 18.59 7.93
N GLY A 86 13.15 19.14 6.71
CA GLY A 86 13.46 18.42 5.47
C GLY A 86 14.85 18.62 4.91
N SER A 87 15.60 19.63 5.35
CA SER A 87 17.00 19.81 4.94
C SER A 87 17.85 18.70 5.55
N ARG A 88 18.77 18.16 4.76
CA ARG A 88 19.81 17.26 5.25
C ARG A 88 20.85 18.10 5.96
N ASP A 89 21.29 17.64 7.12
CA ASP A 89 22.44 18.18 7.81
C ASP A 89 23.53 17.12 7.76
N GLU A 90 24.56 17.32 6.93
CA GLU A 90 25.68 16.37 6.79
C GLU A 90 26.44 16.16 8.11
N SER A 91 26.29 17.07 9.08
CA SER A 91 26.93 16.98 10.39
C SER A 91 26.06 16.33 11.47
N ALA A 92 24.77 16.10 11.19
CA ALA A 92 23.81 15.52 12.14
C ALA A 92 23.10 14.29 11.57
N PHE A 93 22.77 13.34 12.43
CA PHE A 93 21.93 12.17 12.10
C PHE A 93 22.40 11.38 10.87
N ASP A 94 23.71 11.19 10.70
CA ASP A 94 24.30 10.48 9.54
C ASP A 94 23.83 11.01 8.17
N GLY A 95 23.62 12.32 8.07
CA GLY A 95 23.18 12.98 6.82
C GLY A 95 21.69 12.79 6.52
N LEU A 96 20.88 12.36 7.50
CA LEU A 96 19.42 12.31 7.38
C LEU A 96 18.81 13.69 7.64
N SER A 97 17.69 13.97 6.98
CA SER A 97 16.83 15.07 7.42
C SER A 97 16.15 14.72 8.74
N MET A 98 15.77 15.71 9.53
CA MET A 98 15.17 15.45 10.84
C MET A 98 13.86 14.64 10.77
N ALA A 99 13.07 14.78 9.70
CA ALA A 99 11.89 13.95 9.45
C ALA A 99 12.22 12.47 9.18
N GLU A 100 13.34 12.20 8.49
CA GLU A 100 13.83 10.84 8.22
C GLU A 100 14.37 10.20 9.51
N GLU A 101 15.12 10.97 10.31
CA GLU A 101 15.59 10.51 11.62
C GLU A 101 14.43 10.21 12.58
N ALA A 102 13.37 11.04 12.59
CA ALA A 102 12.18 10.79 13.39
C ALA A 102 11.50 9.48 12.97
N ALA A 103 11.33 9.26 11.66
CA ALA A 103 10.78 8.02 11.13
C ALA A 103 11.65 6.80 11.48
N ARG A 104 12.98 6.93 11.41
CA ARG A 104 13.93 5.89 11.83
C ARG A 104 13.72 5.48 13.28
N ARG A 105 13.68 6.46 14.20
CA ARG A 105 13.49 6.19 15.64
C ARG A 105 12.15 5.51 15.92
N ILE A 106 11.07 5.95 15.26
CA ILE A 106 9.75 5.32 15.40
C ILE A 106 9.81 3.88 14.89
N PHE A 107 10.39 3.65 13.72
CA PHE A 107 10.53 2.30 13.17
C PHE A 107 11.32 1.39 14.11
N GLU A 108 12.50 1.82 14.56
CA GLU A 108 13.39 1.03 15.43
C GLU A 108 12.77 0.71 16.79
N SER A 109 12.01 1.65 17.36
CA SER A 109 11.37 1.49 18.67
C SER A 109 10.05 0.72 18.61
N ALA A 110 9.28 0.87 17.53
CA ALA A 110 7.96 0.27 17.42
C ALA A 110 8.00 -1.18 16.94
N SER A 111 8.96 -1.57 16.10
CA SER A 111 8.99 -2.89 15.45
C SER A 111 9.77 -3.93 16.25
N ASP A 112 9.20 -5.14 16.35
CA ASP A 112 9.90 -6.30 16.89
C ASP A 112 10.88 -6.91 15.86
N ASP A 113 11.69 -7.86 16.29
CA ASP A 113 12.72 -8.47 15.43
C ASP A 113 12.12 -9.25 14.24
N GLU A 114 10.89 -9.77 14.37
CA GLU A 114 10.20 -10.47 13.29
C GLU A 114 9.69 -9.49 12.22
N GLU A 115 9.07 -8.37 12.63
CA GLU A 115 8.65 -7.30 11.74
C GLU A 115 9.84 -6.65 11.01
N LYS A 116 10.96 -6.46 11.72
CA LYS A 116 12.21 -5.98 11.13
C LYS A 116 12.74 -6.97 10.07
N ALA A 117 12.67 -8.27 10.35
CA ALA A 117 13.07 -9.30 9.39
C ALA A 117 12.17 -9.32 8.13
N MET A 118 10.88 -8.99 8.26
CA MET A 118 9.95 -8.88 7.12
C MET A 118 10.13 -7.60 6.29
N LEU A 119 10.85 -6.61 6.82
CA LEU A 119 11.02 -5.28 6.22
C LEU A 119 12.51 -4.92 6.05
N PRO A 120 13.30 -5.70 5.27
CA PRO A 120 14.68 -5.35 5.00
C PRO A 120 14.75 -4.02 4.26
N ARG A 121 15.55 -3.06 4.73
CA ARG A 121 15.70 -1.77 4.04
C ARG A 121 16.46 -1.98 2.73
N HIS A 122 15.90 -1.53 1.61
CA HIS A 122 16.58 -1.59 0.31
C HIS A 122 17.53 -0.41 0.12
N GLU A 123 18.50 -0.53 -0.79
CA GLU A 123 19.37 0.59 -1.13
C GLU A 123 18.57 1.76 -1.71
N GLY A 124 18.87 2.98 -1.25
CA GLY A 124 18.18 4.21 -1.67
C GLY A 124 16.80 4.43 -1.05
N GLU A 125 16.29 3.49 -0.25
CA GLU A 125 15.02 3.63 0.46
C GLU A 125 15.15 4.56 1.69
N GLY A 126 14.19 5.48 1.83
CA GLY A 126 14.08 6.37 2.98
C GLY A 126 13.46 5.68 4.20
N TRP A 127 13.70 6.24 5.39
CA TRP A 127 13.07 5.76 6.63
C TRP A 127 11.58 6.05 6.67
N ILE A 128 11.11 7.13 6.04
CA ILE A 128 9.67 7.41 5.93
C ILE A 128 8.97 6.33 5.07
N GLU A 129 9.59 5.89 3.97
CA GLU A 129 9.08 4.79 3.13
C GLU A 129 9.05 3.48 3.91
N LEU A 130 10.12 3.15 4.65
CA LEU A 130 10.17 1.95 5.47
C LEU A 130 9.13 1.97 6.61
N TYR A 131 8.94 3.14 7.24
CA TYR A 131 7.89 3.36 8.24
C TYR A 131 6.49 3.18 7.64
N HIS A 132 6.25 3.66 6.42
CA HIS A 132 5.00 3.39 5.70
C HIS A 132 4.75 1.89 5.55
N HIS A 133 5.77 1.12 5.14
CA HIS A 133 5.64 -0.32 5.00
C HIS A 133 5.36 -1.03 6.34
N LEU A 134 5.91 -0.56 7.46
CA LEU A 134 5.56 -1.06 8.80
C LEU A 134 4.08 -0.83 9.13
N LEU A 135 3.57 0.38 8.84
CA LEU A 135 2.16 0.69 9.05
C LEU A 135 1.27 -0.22 8.19
N MET A 136 1.64 -0.46 6.92
CA MET A 136 0.88 -1.34 6.03
C MET A 136 0.98 -2.81 6.44
N LEU A 137 2.12 -3.27 6.96
CA LEU A 137 2.29 -4.64 7.47
C LEU A 137 1.33 -4.94 8.64
N ARG A 138 1.08 -3.93 9.49
CA ARG A 138 0.17 -4.00 10.65
C ARG A 138 -1.28 -3.72 10.29
N ALA A 139 -1.52 -3.00 9.20
CA ALA A 139 -2.85 -2.65 8.74
C ALA A 139 -3.63 -3.90 8.29
N ARG A 140 -4.96 -3.76 8.29
CA ARG A 140 -5.82 -4.76 7.67
C ARG A 140 -5.60 -4.73 6.15
N LEU A 141 -5.38 -5.91 5.57
CA LEU A 141 -5.32 -6.09 4.11
C LEU A 141 -6.54 -5.49 3.43
N THR A 142 -6.30 -4.64 2.44
CA THR A 142 -7.31 -3.97 1.61
C THR A 142 -6.88 -3.98 0.17
N PHE A 143 -7.85 -3.97 -0.75
CA PHE A 143 -7.61 -3.81 -2.18
C PHE A 143 -7.52 -2.32 -2.51
N ASP A 144 -6.39 -1.69 -2.23
CA ASP A 144 -6.19 -0.25 -2.45
C ASP A 144 -6.06 0.15 -3.94
N GLN A 145 -5.84 -0.81 -4.83
CA GLN A 145 -5.79 -0.57 -6.28
C GLN A 145 -6.82 -1.42 -7.01
N LEU A 146 -7.80 -0.76 -7.64
CA LEU A 146 -8.79 -1.37 -8.52
C LEU A 146 -8.43 -1.09 -9.97
N VAL A 147 -8.15 -2.14 -10.75
CA VAL A 147 -7.69 -2.01 -12.13
C VAL A 147 -8.72 -2.63 -13.09
N GLY A 148 -9.27 -1.80 -13.97
CA GLY A 148 -10.42 -2.14 -14.82
C GLY A 148 -11.71 -1.45 -14.35
N CYS A 149 -12.66 -1.22 -15.26
CA CYS A 149 -13.89 -0.48 -14.95
C CYS A 149 -15.01 -1.34 -14.36
N CYS A 150 -14.84 -2.66 -14.36
CA CYS A 150 -15.88 -3.60 -13.97
C CYS A 150 -15.75 -4.11 -12.54
N VAL A 151 -14.84 -3.56 -11.72
CA VAL A 151 -14.64 -3.90 -10.31
C VAL A 151 -14.94 -2.71 -9.42
N VAL A 152 -15.65 -2.95 -8.31
CA VAL A 152 -15.99 -1.93 -7.31
C VAL A 152 -15.93 -2.54 -5.91
N TYR A 153 -15.78 -1.70 -4.89
CA TYR A 153 -15.91 -2.12 -3.50
C TYR A 153 -17.34 -2.57 -3.18
N GLN A 154 -17.45 -3.57 -2.32
CA GLN A 154 -18.72 -4.01 -1.77
C GLN A 154 -18.97 -3.26 -0.46
N ASP A 155 -20.13 -2.60 -0.36
CA ASP A 155 -20.63 -1.96 0.86
C ASP A 155 -19.60 -1.00 1.51
N ASP A 156 -18.76 -0.35 0.69
CA ASP A 156 -17.66 0.53 1.09
C ASP A 156 -16.54 -0.15 1.94
N ASP A 157 -16.53 -1.48 2.04
CA ASP A 157 -15.43 -2.24 2.64
C ASP A 157 -14.31 -2.42 1.60
N LYS A 158 -13.19 -1.72 1.76
CA LYS A 158 -12.01 -1.84 0.87
C LYS A 158 -11.39 -3.22 0.86
N ALA A 159 -11.71 -4.08 1.83
CA ALA A 159 -11.28 -5.47 1.82
C ALA A 159 -12.23 -6.38 1.04
N ALA A 160 -13.37 -5.87 0.57
CA ALA A 160 -14.38 -6.62 -0.17
C ALA A 160 -14.64 -5.99 -1.55
N VAL A 161 -14.56 -6.80 -2.61
CA VAL A 161 -14.79 -6.35 -3.98
C VAL A 161 -15.82 -7.21 -4.69
N ARG A 162 -16.53 -6.59 -5.63
CA ARG A 162 -17.39 -7.27 -6.60
C ARG A 162 -17.00 -6.84 -8.00
N ALA A 163 -17.03 -7.78 -8.93
CA ALA A 163 -16.80 -7.48 -10.34
C ALA A 163 -17.93 -8.04 -11.21
N THR A 164 -18.14 -7.38 -12.35
CA THR A 164 -19.12 -7.77 -13.38
C THR A 164 -18.47 -8.11 -14.72
N GLY A 165 -17.14 -7.99 -14.81
CA GLY A 165 -16.36 -8.19 -16.02
C GLY A 165 -14.88 -8.39 -15.71
N ILE A 166 -14.05 -8.32 -16.76
CA ILE A 166 -12.61 -8.56 -16.66
C ILE A 166 -11.93 -7.39 -15.93
N SER A 167 -11.48 -7.60 -14.70
CA SER A 167 -10.82 -6.59 -13.87
C SER A 167 -10.01 -7.27 -12.77
N SER A 168 -9.13 -6.53 -12.11
CA SER A 168 -8.33 -7.01 -10.99
C SER A 168 -8.38 -6.06 -9.81
N ALA A 169 -8.12 -6.60 -8.61
CA ALA A 169 -7.96 -5.82 -7.40
C ALA A 169 -6.65 -6.23 -6.72
N ILE A 170 -5.82 -5.25 -6.37
CA ILE A 170 -4.46 -5.44 -5.85
C ILE A 170 -4.36 -4.79 -4.47
N CYS A 171 -3.72 -5.48 -3.53
CA CYS A 171 -3.30 -4.91 -2.25
C CYS A 171 -1.97 -4.16 -2.45
N GLY A 172 -1.99 -3.09 -3.25
CA GLY A 172 -0.80 -2.42 -3.75
C GLY A 172 0.02 -1.67 -2.70
N ASN A 173 -0.61 -1.21 -1.63
CA ASN A 173 0.09 -0.60 -0.49
C ASN A 173 0.74 -1.66 0.42
N HIS A 174 0.28 -2.92 0.33
CA HIS A 174 0.80 -4.03 1.12
C HIS A 174 1.87 -4.79 0.34
N VAL A 175 3.00 -4.12 0.11
CA VAL A 175 4.17 -4.71 -0.55
C VAL A 175 4.87 -5.67 0.41
N MET A 176 4.91 -6.95 0.06
CA MET A 176 5.59 -8.02 0.77
C MET A 176 7.03 -8.12 0.27
N ARG A 177 8.01 -8.12 1.19
CA ARG A 177 9.43 -7.86 0.88
C ARG A 177 10.39 -8.94 1.39
N ALA A 178 10.07 -9.57 2.53
CA ALA A 178 10.74 -10.74 3.07
C ALA A 178 9.83 -11.49 4.04
N GLY A 179 10.23 -12.67 4.51
CA GLY A 179 9.48 -13.43 5.51
C GLY A 179 8.19 -14.04 4.96
N LYS A 180 7.24 -14.27 5.86
CA LYS A 180 6.03 -15.07 5.61
C LYS A 180 4.78 -14.22 5.66
N HIS A 181 4.01 -14.24 4.57
CA HIS A 181 2.81 -13.45 4.41
C HIS A 181 1.61 -14.34 4.15
N TRP A 182 0.59 -14.18 5.00
CA TRP A 182 -0.66 -14.92 4.89
C TRP A 182 -1.80 -14.02 4.40
N ALA A 183 -2.61 -14.56 3.48
CA ALA A 183 -3.89 -13.99 3.09
C ALA A 183 -4.99 -15.06 3.08
N THR A 184 -6.21 -14.65 3.40
CA THR A 184 -7.40 -15.48 3.26
C THR A 184 -8.37 -14.82 2.30
N PHE A 185 -8.77 -15.56 1.28
CA PHE A 185 -9.71 -15.14 0.25
C PHE A 185 -11.04 -15.84 0.45
N ILE A 186 -12.10 -15.07 0.64
CA ILE A 186 -13.46 -15.59 0.84
C ILE A 186 -14.31 -15.21 -0.35
N SER A 187 -14.78 -16.20 -1.12
CA SER A 187 -15.64 -15.96 -2.27
C SER A 187 -17.00 -16.64 -2.14
N SER A 188 -18.02 -15.90 -2.54
CA SER A 188 -19.41 -16.40 -2.71
C SER A 188 -19.70 -16.87 -4.13
N ASN A 189 -18.95 -16.41 -5.13
CA ASN A 189 -19.08 -16.87 -6.52
C ASN A 189 -17.73 -17.40 -6.98
N ARG A 190 -17.68 -18.71 -7.24
CA ARG A 190 -16.43 -19.44 -7.42
C ARG A 190 -15.94 -19.38 -8.87
N TYR A 191 -16.87 -19.31 -9.82
CA TYR A 191 -16.53 -19.31 -11.24
C TYR A 191 -15.78 -18.04 -11.63
N TYR A 192 -14.70 -18.21 -12.40
CA TYR A 192 -13.95 -17.11 -13.03
C TYR A 192 -13.16 -16.19 -12.09
N LEU A 193 -12.92 -16.65 -10.85
CA LEU A 193 -12.06 -15.98 -9.89
C LEU A 193 -10.68 -16.63 -9.84
N SER A 194 -9.64 -15.80 -9.87
CA SER A 194 -8.28 -16.19 -9.52
C SER A 194 -7.70 -15.30 -8.42
N VAL A 195 -6.82 -15.86 -7.60
CA VAL A 195 -6.15 -15.18 -6.50
C VAL A 195 -4.68 -15.57 -6.47
N GLY A 196 -3.81 -14.70 -5.98
CA GLY A 196 -2.38 -15.00 -5.89
C GLY A 196 -1.56 -13.75 -5.69
N VAL A 197 -0.39 -13.71 -6.32
CA VAL A 197 0.58 -12.63 -6.16
C VAL A 197 0.98 -12.03 -7.50
N ILE A 198 1.28 -10.74 -7.49
CA ILE A 198 1.78 -9.98 -8.62
C ILE A 198 2.89 -9.05 -8.15
N ARG A 199 3.77 -8.63 -9.03
CA ARG A 199 4.67 -7.51 -8.73
C ARG A 199 3.90 -6.22 -8.44
N PRO A 200 4.44 -5.29 -7.62
CA PRO A 200 3.82 -4.00 -7.39
C PRO A 200 3.61 -3.22 -8.70
N LEU A 201 2.40 -2.71 -8.91
CA LEU A 201 2.01 -1.97 -10.12
C LEU A 201 1.49 -0.56 -9.75
N PRO A 202 2.36 0.35 -9.27
CA PRO A 202 1.94 1.64 -8.74
C PRO A 202 1.21 2.48 -9.80
N GLY A 203 0.05 3.05 -9.42
CA GLY A 203 -0.73 3.96 -10.26
C GLY A 203 -1.50 3.29 -11.41
N TRP A 204 -1.57 1.96 -11.47
CA TRP A 204 -2.31 1.25 -12.51
C TRP A 204 -3.83 1.46 -12.44
N ASP A 205 -4.36 1.68 -11.24
CA ASP A 205 -5.74 2.08 -10.99
C ASP A 205 -6.10 3.43 -11.64
N GLN A 206 -5.11 4.30 -11.85
CA GLN A 206 -5.30 5.63 -12.45
C GLN A 206 -5.35 5.61 -13.98
N ARG A 207 -4.97 4.49 -14.61
CA ARG A 207 -4.92 4.34 -16.07
C ARG A 207 -6.30 4.26 -16.75
N ARG A 208 -7.39 4.15 -15.97
CA ARG A 208 -8.78 4.09 -16.45
C ARG A 208 -9.01 3.01 -17.52
N LEU A 209 -8.37 1.86 -17.35
CA LEU A 209 -8.52 0.72 -18.25
C LEU A 209 -9.97 0.21 -18.21
N ILE A 210 -10.53 -0.14 -19.37
CA ILE A 210 -11.87 -0.74 -19.45
C ILE A 210 -11.84 -2.14 -18.84
N SER A 211 -10.86 -2.95 -19.22
CA SER A 211 -10.63 -4.28 -18.68
C SER A 211 -9.16 -4.47 -18.38
N PHE A 212 -8.85 -5.28 -17.37
CA PHE A 212 -7.48 -5.64 -17.05
C PHE A 212 -7.41 -7.05 -16.50
N HIS A 213 -6.45 -7.80 -17.00
CA HIS A 213 -6.04 -9.09 -16.45
C HIS A 213 -4.55 -9.28 -16.73
N PRO A 214 -3.72 -9.65 -15.75
CA PRO A 214 -2.26 -9.77 -15.92
C PRO A 214 -1.85 -10.86 -16.93
N ALA A 215 -2.70 -11.86 -17.14
CA ALA A 215 -2.51 -12.87 -18.20
C ALA A 215 -2.77 -12.36 -19.64
N ASP A 216 -3.32 -11.14 -19.81
CA ASP A 216 -3.58 -10.60 -21.15
C ASP A 216 -2.28 -10.02 -21.75
N PRO A 217 -1.78 -10.59 -22.87
CA PRO A 217 -0.52 -10.16 -23.48
C PRO A 217 -0.47 -8.68 -23.86
N MET A 218 -1.63 -8.05 -24.06
CA MET A 218 -1.74 -6.63 -24.38
C MET A 218 -1.09 -5.72 -23.32
N PHE A 219 -1.05 -6.15 -22.05
CA PHE A 219 -0.48 -5.34 -20.96
C PHE A 219 0.96 -5.72 -20.59
N TRP A 220 1.52 -6.77 -21.18
CA TRP A 220 2.81 -7.32 -20.74
C TRP A 220 3.97 -6.35 -20.92
N GLU A 221 4.04 -5.65 -22.05
CA GLU A 221 5.05 -4.62 -22.25
C GLU A 221 4.96 -3.52 -21.22
N ASP A 222 3.75 -3.03 -20.95
CA ASP A 222 3.52 -1.96 -19.99
C ASP A 222 3.84 -2.39 -18.57
N MET A 223 3.47 -3.62 -18.16
CA MET A 223 3.80 -4.13 -16.83
C MET A 223 5.30 -4.39 -16.67
N ARG A 224 6.00 -4.83 -17.71
CA ARG A 224 7.47 -4.98 -17.68
C ARG A 224 8.19 -3.64 -17.52
N ARG A 225 7.61 -2.53 -17.98
CA ARG A 225 8.18 -1.18 -17.76
C ARG A 225 8.13 -0.74 -16.30
N GLU A 226 7.30 -1.37 -15.46
CA GLU A 226 7.28 -1.13 -14.01
C GLU A 226 8.41 -1.85 -13.26
N ARG A 227 9.25 -2.62 -13.97
CA ARG A 227 10.33 -3.38 -13.35
C ARG A 227 11.28 -2.45 -12.61
N THR A 228 11.58 -2.83 -11.37
CA THR A 228 12.59 -2.18 -10.52
C THR A 228 13.72 -3.14 -10.18
N SER A 229 14.81 -2.64 -9.60
CA SER A 229 15.87 -3.50 -9.04
C SER A 229 15.36 -4.43 -7.93
N ARG A 230 14.20 -4.15 -7.33
CA ARG A 230 13.55 -4.95 -6.28
C ARG A 230 12.81 -6.17 -6.84
N TRP A 231 12.69 -6.31 -8.17
CA TRP A 231 12.08 -7.45 -8.83
C TRP A 231 13.14 -8.49 -9.18
N GLU A 232 13.17 -9.57 -8.41
CA GLU A 232 14.16 -10.64 -8.54
C GLU A 232 13.52 -11.94 -9.05
N GLY A 233 14.23 -12.67 -9.91
CA GLY A 233 13.70 -13.90 -10.53
C GLY A 233 12.75 -13.63 -11.71
N ASP A 234 12.08 -14.71 -12.13
CA ASP A 234 11.25 -14.79 -13.35
C ASP A 234 9.76 -15.04 -13.04
N VAL A 235 9.35 -15.04 -11.78
CA VAL A 235 7.92 -15.03 -11.42
C VAL A 235 7.50 -13.57 -11.24
N HIS A 236 6.79 -12.99 -12.21
CA HIS A 236 6.23 -11.63 -12.10
C HIS A 236 4.75 -11.66 -11.69
N PHE A 237 4.13 -12.80 -11.92
CA PHE A 237 2.77 -13.08 -11.53
C PHE A 237 2.62 -14.56 -11.27
N CYS A 238 1.81 -14.93 -10.27
CA CYS A 238 1.39 -16.30 -10.02
C CYS A 238 -0.02 -16.28 -9.44
N HIS A 239 -0.98 -16.87 -10.15
CA HIS A 239 -2.35 -16.98 -9.67
C HIS A 239 -2.88 -18.40 -9.70
N PHE A 240 -3.79 -18.63 -8.77
CA PHE A 240 -4.51 -19.85 -8.58
C PHE A 240 -5.98 -19.61 -8.89
N HIS A 241 -6.52 -20.40 -9.81
CA HIS A 241 -7.94 -20.45 -10.10
C HIS A 241 -8.62 -21.40 -9.13
N HIS A 242 -9.85 -21.09 -8.78
CA HIS A 242 -10.66 -22.00 -7.94
C HIS A 242 -10.82 -23.41 -8.54
N THR A 243 -10.55 -23.60 -9.84
CA THR A 243 -10.57 -24.89 -10.55
C THR A 243 -9.40 -25.80 -10.17
N GLY A 244 -8.43 -25.31 -9.39
CA GLY A 244 -7.20 -26.03 -9.06
C GLY A 244 -6.04 -25.74 -10.02
N GLU A 245 -6.26 -24.94 -11.06
CA GLU A 245 -5.21 -24.56 -12.00
C GLU A 245 -4.37 -23.41 -11.46
N CYS A 246 -3.05 -23.53 -11.58
CA CYS A 246 -2.11 -22.47 -11.25
C CYS A 246 -1.38 -22.03 -12.51
N TYR A 247 -1.29 -20.72 -12.74
CA TYR A 247 -0.50 -20.14 -13.82
C TYR A 247 0.44 -19.07 -13.29
N TYR A 248 1.59 -18.92 -13.95
CA TYR A 248 2.59 -17.93 -13.64
C TYR A 248 3.22 -17.38 -14.92
N SER A 249 3.88 -16.23 -14.82
CA SER A 249 4.46 -15.57 -15.98
C SER A 249 5.60 -14.64 -15.57
N ASN A 250 6.65 -14.59 -16.38
CA ASN A 250 7.62 -13.47 -16.42
C ASN A 250 7.16 -12.36 -17.39
N TRP A 251 5.95 -12.52 -17.96
CA TRP A 251 5.40 -11.73 -19.05
C TRP A 251 6.22 -11.77 -20.34
N GLU A 252 7.18 -12.67 -20.51
CA GLU A 252 7.90 -12.85 -21.78
C GLU A 252 7.22 -13.94 -22.63
N GLY A 253 7.24 -13.77 -23.95
CA GLY A 253 6.64 -14.71 -24.89
C GLY A 253 5.21 -14.37 -25.28
N VAL A 254 4.34 -15.39 -25.40
CA VAL A 254 2.97 -15.26 -25.94
C VAL A 254 1.88 -15.87 -25.07
N GLN A 255 2.22 -16.63 -24.02
CA GLN A 255 1.23 -17.21 -23.10
C GLN A 255 1.81 -17.40 -21.69
N ASP A 256 0.94 -17.36 -20.69
CA ASP A 256 1.29 -17.73 -19.32
C ASP A 256 1.66 -19.21 -19.23
N GLN A 257 2.46 -19.55 -18.23
CA GLN A 257 2.94 -20.90 -18.00
C GLN A 257 2.08 -21.58 -16.94
N ARG A 258 1.70 -22.83 -17.18
CA ARG A 258 1.00 -23.65 -16.18
C ARG A 258 2.01 -24.16 -15.15
N SER A 259 1.71 -23.96 -13.87
CA SER A 259 2.45 -24.60 -12.77
C SER A 259 1.78 -25.92 -12.42
N TYR A 260 2.55 -27.01 -12.50
CA TYR A 260 2.14 -28.32 -12.03
C TYR A 260 2.53 -28.43 -10.56
N TRP A 261 1.54 -28.54 -9.69
CA TRP A 261 1.73 -28.51 -8.24
C TRP A 261 1.20 -29.79 -7.59
N GLU A 262 1.85 -30.23 -6.51
CA GLU A 262 1.43 -31.41 -5.77
C GLU A 262 0.15 -31.17 -4.97
N GLY A 263 -0.71 -32.18 -4.86
CA GLY A 263 -1.94 -32.09 -4.05
C GLY A 263 -3.17 -31.60 -4.81
N ILE A 264 -3.09 -31.37 -6.12
CA ILE A 264 -4.25 -31.09 -6.98
C ILE A 264 -5.34 -32.17 -6.86
N ASP A 265 -4.97 -33.43 -6.68
CA ASP A 265 -5.92 -34.54 -6.50
C ASP A 265 -6.69 -34.45 -5.17
N ASN A 266 -6.10 -33.79 -4.17
CA ASN A 266 -6.69 -33.57 -2.85
C ASN A 266 -7.39 -32.22 -2.73
N TYR A 267 -7.34 -31.40 -3.77
CA TYR A 267 -7.92 -30.05 -3.77
C TYR A 267 -9.42 -30.10 -3.95
N ASP A 268 -10.16 -29.63 -2.94
CA ASP A 268 -11.61 -29.50 -3.06
C ASP A 268 -11.98 -28.16 -3.72
N ALA A 269 -12.43 -28.19 -4.97
CA ALA A 269 -12.92 -26.99 -5.68
C ALA A 269 -14.22 -26.41 -5.08
N ASN A 270 -14.87 -27.11 -4.14
CA ASN A 270 -16.13 -26.68 -3.53
C ASN A 270 -15.99 -25.80 -2.29
N ILE A 271 -14.79 -25.34 -1.97
CA ILE A 271 -14.57 -24.44 -0.83
C ILE A 271 -14.99 -22.99 -1.14
N GLY A 272 -15.46 -22.28 -0.11
CA GLY A 272 -15.73 -20.84 -0.17
C GLY A 272 -14.58 -19.97 0.39
N MET A 273 -13.57 -20.60 1.00
CA MET A 273 -12.47 -19.92 1.69
C MET A 273 -11.15 -20.59 1.32
N LEU A 274 -10.22 -19.79 0.80
CA LEU A 274 -8.87 -20.21 0.42
C LEU A 274 -7.84 -19.47 1.27
N GLY A 275 -6.94 -20.22 1.92
CA GLY A 275 -5.74 -19.65 2.53
C GLY A 275 -4.58 -19.66 1.55
N MET A 276 -3.77 -18.61 1.53
CA MET A 276 -2.53 -18.55 0.77
C MET A 276 -1.39 -18.06 1.65
N LEU A 277 -0.23 -18.71 1.49
CA LEU A 277 1.01 -18.35 2.17
C LEU A 277 2.08 -18.06 1.12
N LEU A 278 2.56 -16.81 1.09
CA LEU A 278 3.78 -16.44 0.40
C LEU A 278 4.93 -16.48 1.42
N ASP A 279 5.86 -17.41 1.25
CA ASP A 279 7.05 -17.54 2.08
C ASP A 279 8.24 -17.12 1.24
N LEU A 280 8.69 -15.87 1.39
CA LEU A 280 9.79 -15.29 0.62
C LEU A 280 11.17 -15.79 1.07
N ASP A 281 11.27 -16.35 2.28
CA ASP A 281 12.52 -16.96 2.77
C ASP A 281 12.84 -18.25 2.01
N SER A 282 11.80 -19.04 1.71
CA SER A 282 11.90 -20.25 0.88
C SER A 282 11.60 -20.01 -0.60
N GLY A 283 11.04 -18.84 -0.94
CA GLY A 283 10.63 -18.47 -2.29
C GLY A 283 9.43 -19.25 -2.81
N THR A 284 8.45 -19.55 -1.96
CA THR A 284 7.30 -20.40 -2.32
C THR A 284 5.95 -19.70 -2.12
N LEU A 285 4.99 -20.06 -2.97
CA LEU A 285 3.57 -19.74 -2.81
C LEU A 285 2.81 -21.04 -2.56
N SER A 286 2.13 -21.15 -1.43
CA SER A 286 1.40 -22.35 -1.02
C SER A 286 -0.09 -22.07 -0.84
N VAL A 287 -0.91 -23.08 -1.07
CA VAL A 287 -2.36 -23.04 -0.90
C VAL A 287 -2.82 -23.89 0.28
N TYR A 288 -3.80 -23.38 1.01
CA TYR A 288 -4.33 -23.99 2.23
C TYR A 288 -5.86 -24.10 2.20
N GLN A 289 -6.37 -25.22 2.71
CA GLN A 289 -7.79 -25.49 2.90
C GLN A 289 -8.00 -25.97 4.33
N HIS A 290 -9.01 -25.42 5.02
CA HIS A 290 -9.34 -25.79 6.40
C HIS A 290 -8.13 -25.71 7.37
N GLY A 291 -7.22 -24.76 7.13
CA GLY A 291 -5.99 -24.59 7.92
C GLY A 291 -4.87 -25.59 7.62
N GLN A 292 -5.06 -26.52 6.67
CA GLN A 292 -4.05 -27.48 6.23
C GLN A 292 -3.46 -27.07 4.89
N ARG A 293 -2.15 -27.27 4.71
CA ARG A 293 -1.48 -27.03 3.42
C ARG A 293 -1.91 -28.12 2.44
N VAL A 294 -2.43 -27.73 1.29
CA VAL A 294 -2.79 -28.66 0.20
C VAL A 294 -1.59 -28.89 -0.71
N GLY A 295 -0.81 -27.85 -1.01
CA GLY A 295 0.41 -27.97 -1.82
C GLY A 295 1.12 -26.64 -2.06
N ILE A 296 2.31 -26.72 -2.65
CA ILE A 296 3.11 -25.58 -3.11
C ILE A 296 2.72 -25.30 -4.57
N LEU A 297 2.07 -24.16 -4.80
CA LEU A 297 1.62 -23.75 -6.13
C LEU A 297 2.78 -23.38 -7.06
N LYS A 298 3.80 -22.69 -6.52
CA LYS A 298 4.97 -22.26 -7.27
C LYS A 298 6.14 -21.96 -6.34
N ASP A 299 7.35 -22.24 -6.83
CA ASP A 299 8.63 -21.89 -6.23
C ASP A 299 9.36 -20.76 -7.01
N GLY A 300 10.55 -20.35 -6.57
CA GLY A 300 11.33 -19.32 -7.26
C GLY A 300 10.76 -17.91 -7.15
N LEU A 301 9.86 -17.66 -6.20
CA LEU A 301 9.36 -16.31 -5.91
C LEU A 301 10.41 -15.53 -5.10
N ALA A 302 11.05 -14.54 -5.72
CA ALA A 302 12.03 -13.66 -5.05
C ALA A 302 11.69 -12.17 -5.23
N GLY A 303 12.25 -11.31 -4.38
CA GLY A 303 12.00 -9.87 -4.38
C GLY A 303 10.62 -9.50 -3.85
N VAL A 304 10.03 -8.42 -4.38
CA VAL A 304 8.78 -7.85 -3.84
C VAL A 304 7.51 -8.31 -4.58
N TYR A 305 6.41 -8.48 -3.84
CA TYR A 305 5.08 -8.85 -4.37
C TYR A 305 3.94 -8.16 -3.62
N CYS A 306 2.77 -8.10 -4.26
CA CYS A 306 1.49 -7.74 -3.66
C CYS A 306 0.49 -8.88 -3.87
N TRP A 307 -0.51 -8.98 -2.98
CA TRP A 307 -1.65 -9.85 -3.22
C TRP A 307 -2.53 -9.29 -4.34
N ILE A 308 -3.08 -10.18 -5.16
CA ILE A 308 -3.98 -9.83 -6.26
C ILE A 308 -5.14 -10.81 -6.31
N THR A 309 -6.29 -10.31 -6.75
CA THR A 309 -7.35 -11.13 -7.32
C THR A 309 -7.71 -10.64 -8.72
N CYS A 310 -8.05 -11.56 -9.61
CA CYS A 310 -8.53 -11.24 -10.94
C CYS A 310 -9.89 -11.91 -11.19
N PHE A 311 -10.76 -11.15 -11.84
CA PHE A 311 -12.08 -11.58 -12.27
C PHE A 311 -12.04 -11.76 -13.78
N SER A 312 -12.54 -12.89 -14.27
CA SER A 312 -12.81 -13.08 -15.70
C SER A 312 -14.31 -12.86 -15.94
N GLY A 313 -14.64 -12.01 -16.92
CA GLY A 313 -15.99 -11.91 -17.46
C GLY A 313 -16.20 -12.93 -18.56
N PHE A 314 -17.44 -13.36 -18.79
CA PHE A 314 -17.78 -14.21 -19.95
C PHE A 314 -17.30 -13.56 -21.26
N ARG A 315 -16.29 -14.14 -21.92
CA ARG A 315 -16.15 -14.00 -23.37
C ARG A 315 -16.94 -15.15 -24.00
N PHE A 316 -18.18 -14.91 -24.38
CA PHE A 316 -18.76 -15.70 -25.46
C PHE A 316 -18.10 -15.20 -26.75
N SER A 317 -17.09 -15.91 -27.25
CA SER A 317 -16.79 -15.90 -28.68
C SER A 317 -17.73 -16.90 -29.33
N CYS A 318 -18.82 -16.42 -29.93
CA CYS A 318 -19.44 -17.20 -31.00
C CYS A 318 -18.56 -17.06 -32.24
N ASN A 319 -18.24 -18.18 -32.88
CA ASN A 319 -17.68 -18.21 -34.23
C ASN A 319 -18.62 -17.51 -35.22
#